data_AF-A0A6N4X3C7-F1
#
_entry.id   AF-A0A6N4X3C7-F1
#
_cell.length_a   1.000
_cell.length_b   1.000
_cell.length_c   1.000
_cell.angle_alpha   90.00
_cell.angle_beta   90.00
_cell.angle_gamma   90.00
#
_symmetry.space_group_name_H-M   'P 1'
#
loop_
_entity.id
_entity.type
_entity.pdbx_description
1 polymer ?
#
loop_
_entity_poly.entity_id
_entity_poly.type
_entity_poly.pdbx_seq_one_letter_code
_entity_poly.pdbx_strand_id
1 'polypeptide(L)'
;MENKFNLKKILTVVFLLSVGYYYGQVRISNSILNTVAPNSSAFIDASSNPEYNLSPNVGKGLLHPRMDLTTFTSFSGPSTDDPSAYPSHFDGFLVFNTAASGTAGVGATEGGLCRGYWYYDNPSTSLTGGTWRPLLLDACSPKP
;
A
#
# COMPACT_ATOMS: atom_id res chain seq x y z
N MET A 1 36.27 38.07 13.21
CA MET A 1 36.23 36.69 12.67
C MET A 1 35.10 36.65 11.65
N GLU A 2 35.40 36.80 10.37
CA GLU A 2 34.36 36.84 9.33
C GLU A 2 33.78 35.44 9.13
N ASN A 3 32.47 35.33 9.30
CA ASN A 3 31.77 34.05 9.21
C ASN A 3 31.66 33.65 7.73
N LYS A 4 32.58 32.79 7.25
CA LYS A 4 32.62 32.29 5.85
C LYS A 4 31.52 31.26 5.57
N PHE A 5 30.29 31.53 5.99
CA PHE A 5 29.13 30.70 5.68
C PHE A 5 28.69 30.98 4.24
N ASN A 6 29.18 30.20 3.28
CA ASN A 6 28.79 30.36 1.87
C ASN A 6 27.42 29.72 1.65
N LEU A 7 26.37 30.52 1.88
CA LEU A 7 24.96 30.12 1.83
C LEU A 7 24.61 29.34 0.55
N LYS A 8 25.18 29.72 -0.61
CA LYS A 8 24.98 29.00 -1.87
C LYS A 8 25.46 27.54 -1.80
N LYS A 9 26.65 27.30 -1.24
CA LYS A 9 27.19 25.93 -1.11
C LYS A 9 26.35 25.08 -0.15
N ILE A 10 25.84 25.69 0.91
CA ILE A 10 24.98 25.01 1.89
C ILE A 10 23.65 24.62 1.25
N LEU A 11 23.01 25.54 0.51
CA LEU A 11 21.78 25.25 -0.23
C LEU A 11 21.96 24.12 -1.25
N THR A 12 23.09 24.08 -1.96
CA THR A 12 23.38 23.00 -2.92
C THR A 12 23.52 21.64 -2.23
N VAL A 13 24.21 21.57 -1.09
CA VAL A 13 24.36 20.32 -0.32
C VAL A 13 23.03 19.87 0.26
N VAL A 14 22.22 20.79 0.80
CA VAL A 14 20.87 20.48 1.30
C VAL A 14 19.97 19.95 0.19
N PHE A 15 20.01 20.57 -1.00
CA PHE A 15 19.25 20.10 -2.16
C PHE A 15 19.67 18.68 -2.58
N LEU A 16 20.97 18.40 -2.68
CA LEU A 16 21.49 17.05 -2.99
C LEU A 16 21.06 16.00 -1.96
N LEU A 17 21.08 16.34 -0.67
CA LEU A 17 20.65 15.44 0.41
C LEU A 17 19.13 15.22 0.40
N SER A 18 18.34 16.16 -0.11
CA SER A 18 16.88 16.04 -0.18
C SER A 18 16.38 15.05 -1.24
N VAL A 19 17.17 14.78 -2.29
CA VAL A 19 16.82 13.82 -3.36
C VAL A 19 16.77 12.37 -2.85
N GLY A 20 17.42 12.08 -1.72
CA GLY A 20 17.43 10.74 -1.11
C GLY A 20 16.15 10.34 -0.35
N TYR A 21 15.18 11.24 -0.16
CA TYR A 21 14.02 10.99 0.71
C TYR A 21 12.75 10.51 0.00
N TYR A 22 12.78 10.31 -1.32
CA TYR A 22 11.63 9.78 -2.07
C TYR A 22 11.63 8.24 -2.05
N TYR A 23 10.96 7.64 -1.06
CA TYR A 23 10.72 6.19 -1.03
C TYR A 23 9.24 5.87 -1.27
N GLY A 24 8.84 5.91 -2.53
CA GLY A 24 7.69 5.17 -3.05
C GLY A 24 8.20 4.03 -3.93
N GLN A 25 9.01 3.11 -3.38
CA GLN A 25 9.53 2.01 -4.20
C GLN A 25 8.46 0.93 -4.35
N VAL A 26 7.75 0.94 -5.47
CA VAL A 26 7.30 -0.33 -6.04
C VAL A 26 8.57 -1.08 -6.39
N ARG A 27 8.91 -2.11 -5.60
CA ARG A 27 10.03 -3.00 -5.92
C ARG A 27 9.62 -3.87 -7.09
N ILE A 28 9.88 -3.37 -8.29
CA ILE A 28 9.77 -4.14 -9.52
C ILE A 28 11.13 -4.79 -9.75
N SER A 29 11.18 -6.09 -9.93
CA SER A 29 12.43 -6.77 -10.21
C SER A 29 12.94 -6.31 -11.59
N ASN A 30 14.03 -5.53 -11.58
CA ASN A 30 14.85 -5.07 -12.71
C ASN A 30 14.10 -4.66 -14.00
N SER A 31 13.45 -3.48 -14.00
CA SER A 31 12.79 -2.93 -15.18
C SER A 31 13.70 -1.99 -15.97
N ILE A 32 14.09 -2.37 -17.18
CA ILE A 32 14.60 -1.47 -18.22
C ILE A 32 13.72 -1.62 -19.47
N LEU A 33 12.91 -0.59 -19.76
CA LEU A 33 12.26 -0.33 -21.07
C LEU A 33 10.97 -1.10 -21.44
N ASN A 34 9.91 -1.06 -20.63
CA ASN A 34 8.55 -1.28 -21.16
C ASN A 34 7.96 0.07 -21.65
N THR A 35 8.31 0.46 -22.88
CA THR A 35 7.90 1.74 -23.50
C THR A 35 6.41 1.83 -23.83
N VAL A 36 5.67 0.73 -23.69
CA VAL A 36 4.22 0.65 -23.94
C VAL A 36 3.41 0.87 -22.66
N ALA A 37 4.03 0.75 -21.48
CA ALA A 37 3.40 0.93 -20.18
C ALA A 37 2.65 2.29 -20.01
N PRO A 38 3.15 3.43 -20.54
CA PRO A 38 2.43 4.71 -20.43
C PRO A 38 1.06 4.73 -21.14
N ASN A 39 0.79 3.82 -22.08
CA ASN A 39 -0.50 3.69 -22.77
C ASN A 39 -1.25 2.41 -22.37
N SER A 40 -0.87 1.78 -21.24
CA SER A 40 -1.52 0.59 -20.71
C SER A 40 -2.64 0.96 -19.74
N SER A 41 -3.70 0.14 -19.68
CA SER A 41 -4.73 0.23 -18.64
C SER A 41 -4.26 -0.33 -17.29
N ALA A 42 -3.18 -1.13 -17.28
CA ALA A 42 -2.63 -1.71 -16.07
C ALA A 42 -1.75 -0.69 -15.34
N PHE A 43 -2.08 -0.39 -14.09
CA PHE A 43 -1.25 0.46 -13.21
C PHE A 43 0.10 -0.20 -12.88
N ILE A 44 0.12 -1.52 -12.64
CA ILE A 44 1.32 -2.32 -12.45
C ILE A 44 1.22 -3.57 -13.32
N ASP A 45 2.16 -3.75 -14.25
CA ASP A 45 2.32 -4.98 -15.03
C ASP A 45 3.60 -5.70 -14.61
N ALA A 46 3.46 -6.71 -13.76
CA ALA A 46 4.55 -7.59 -13.33
C ALA A 46 4.70 -8.84 -14.22
N SER A 47 3.88 -8.99 -15.27
CA SER A 47 3.87 -10.17 -16.16
C SER A 47 4.78 -10.02 -17.38
N SER A 48 5.04 -8.79 -17.80
CA SER A 48 5.79 -8.49 -19.04
C SER A 48 7.31 -8.51 -18.86
N ASN A 49 7.88 -9.64 -18.41
CA ASN A 49 9.32 -9.86 -18.36
C ASN A 49 9.69 -11.24 -18.99
N PRO A 50 10.33 -11.28 -20.17
CA PRO A 50 10.68 -12.54 -20.84
C PRO A 50 11.57 -13.48 -20.03
N GLU A 51 12.47 -12.94 -19.19
CA GLU A 51 13.34 -13.75 -18.32
C GLU A 51 12.52 -14.43 -17.21
N TYR A 52 11.58 -13.71 -16.60
CA TYR A 52 10.72 -14.28 -15.55
C TYR A 52 9.69 -15.24 -16.13
N ASN A 53 9.23 -15.02 -17.37
CA ASN A 53 8.32 -15.94 -18.03
C ASN A 53 8.92 -17.35 -18.18
N LEU A 54 10.24 -17.47 -18.30
CA LEU A 54 10.95 -18.73 -18.36
C LEU A 54 11.36 -19.29 -16.99
N SER A 55 11.34 -18.46 -15.94
CA SER A 55 11.61 -18.91 -14.58
C SER A 55 10.38 -19.58 -13.96
N PRO A 56 10.50 -20.69 -13.23
CA PRO A 56 9.38 -21.27 -12.48
C PRO A 56 9.07 -20.53 -11.17
N ASN A 57 9.99 -19.73 -10.63
CA ASN A 57 9.93 -19.25 -9.25
C ASN A 57 10.25 -17.76 -9.05
N VAL A 58 10.78 -17.06 -10.05
CA VAL A 58 11.05 -15.62 -9.97
C VAL A 58 9.89 -14.82 -10.56
N GLY A 59 9.45 -13.76 -9.86
CA GLY A 59 8.44 -12.82 -10.37
C GLY A 59 7.02 -13.39 -10.45
N LYS A 60 6.64 -14.29 -9.55
CA LYS A 60 5.37 -15.07 -9.64
C LYS A 60 4.22 -14.58 -8.77
N GLY A 61 4.39 -13.49 -8.03
CA GLY A 61 3.31 -12.99 -7.18
C GLY A 61 3.62 -11.65 -6.53
N LEU A 62 2.63 -11.15 -5.79
CA LEU A 62 2.68 -9.92 -5.02
C LEU A 62 2.58 -10.23 -3.53
N LEU A 63 3.52 -9.71 -2.74
CA LEU A 63 3.45 -9.77 -1.29
C LEU A 63 2.56 -8.62 -0.79
N HIS A 64 1.45 -8.98 -0.16
CA HIS A 64 0.55 -8.03 0.48
C HIS A 64 0.96 -7.78 1.93
N PRO A 65 0.80 -6.56 2.44
CA PRO A 65 0.92 -6.27 3.86
C PRO A 65 0.02 -7.21 4.69
N ARG A 66 0.59 -7.74 5.78
CA ARG A 66 -0.14 -8.55 6.76
C ARG A 66 -0.46 -7.69 7.97
N MET A 67 -1.67 -7.81 8.49
CA MET A 67 -2.20 -6.98 9.57
C MET A 67 -3.15 -7.78 10.45
N ASP A 68 -3.19 -7.49 11.73
CA ASP A 68 -4.27 -7.94 12.60
C ASP A 68 -5.33 -6.84 12.72
N LEU A 69 -6.47 -7.04 12.05
CA LEU A 69 -7.56 -6.06 12.00
C LEU A 69 -8.16 -5.77 13.39
N THR A 70 -8.03 -6.66 14.38
CA THR A 70 -8.52 -6.41 15.74
C THR A 70 -7.67 -5.37 16.47
N THR A 71 -6.39 -5.27 16.12
CA THR A 71 -5.43 -4.31 16.69
C THR A 71 -5.25 -3.05 15.84
N PHE A 72 -5.77 -3.05 14.61
CA PHE A 72 -5.77 -1.89 13.75
C PHE A 72 -6.90 -0.93 14.16
N THR A 73 -6.58 0.06 14.98
CA THR A 73 -7.56 0.97 15.60
C THR A 73 -7.69 2.32 14.89
N SER A 74 -6.81 2.63 13.94
CA SER A 74 -6.82 3.91 13.23
C SER A 74 -6.00 3.85 11.95
N PHE A 75 -6.50 4.47 10.88
CA PHE A 75 -5.68 4.82 9.73
C PHE A 75 -4.66 5.88 10.14
N SER A 76 -3.42 5.72 9.69
CA SER A 76 -2.30 6.59 10.07
C SER A 76 -1.67 7.24 8.84
N GLY A 77 -1.27 8.50 8.97
CA GLY A 77 -0.56 9.25 7.94
C GLY A 77 -0.71 10.74 8.19
N PRO A 78 0.19 11.59 7.66
CA PRO A 78 -0.12 13.00 7.58
C PRO A 78 -1.42 13.12 6.78
N SER A 79 -2.40 13.81 7.36
CA SER A 79 -3.63 14.19 6.68
C SER A 79 -4.37 13.01 6.02
N THR A 80 -4.68 11.97 6.80
CA THR A 80 -5.57 10.86 6.37
C THR A 80 -6.96 11.32 5.94
N ASP A 81 -7.32 12.56 6.24
CA ASP A 81 -8.55 13.24 5.82
C ASP A 81 -8.30 14.30 4.72
N ASP A 82 -7.09 14.37 4.13
CA ASP A 82 -6.82 15.24 2.98
C ASP A 82 -7.44 14.63 1.72
N PRO A 83 -8.47 15.27 1.14
CA PRO A 83 -9.14 14.77 -0.05
C PRO A 83 -8.23 14.74 -1.27
N SER A 84 -7.09 15.46 -1.27
CA SER A 84 -6.10 15.41 -2.35
C SER A 84 -5.19 14.18 -2.27
N ALA A 85 -4.97 13.63 -1.07
CA ALA A 85 -4.14 12.45 -0.86
C ALA A 85 -4.97 11.16 -0.77
N TYR A 86 -6.14 11.22 -0.12
CA TYR A 86 -7.03 10.07 0.10
C TYR A 86 -8.50 10.45 -0.20
N PRO A 87 -8.84 10.87 -1.44
CA PRO A 87 -10.20 11.32 -1.80
C PRO A 87 -11.28 10.26 -1.52
N SER A 88 -10.91 8.99 -1.54
CA SER A 88 -11.80 7.86 -1.32
C SER A 88 -11.76 7.33 0.12
N HIS A 89 -11.10 8.00 1.07
CA HIS A 89 -11.07 7.58 2.48
C HIS A 89 -10.70 6.10 2.67
N PHE A 90 -9.68 5.65 1.93
CA PHE A 90 -9.20 4.26 1.91
C PHE A 90 -10.22 3.23 1.40
N ASP A 91 -11.26 3.65 0.67
CA ASP A 91 -12.14 2.73 -0.04
C ASP A 91 -11.34 1.85 -1.01
N GLY A 92 -11.55 0.54 -0.93
CA GLY A 92 -10.80 -0.48 -1.64
C GLY A 92 -9.47 -0.88 -0.99
N PHE A 93 -9.15 -0.42 0.23
CA PHE A 93 -7.88 -0.75 0.89
C PHE A 93 -7.80 -2.24 1.24
N LEU A 94 -6.93 -2.97 0.54
CA LEU A 94 -6.77 -4.42 0.62
C LEU A 94 -5.62 -4.82 1.55
N VAL A 95 -5.87 -5.75 2.47
CA VAL A 95 -4.88 -6.31 3.39
C VAL A 95 -5.04 -7.82 3.53
N PHE A 96 -3.99 -8.49 4.01
CA PHE A 96 -4.11 -9.86 4.52
C PHE A 96 -4.30 -9.84 6.04
N ASN A 97 -5.52 -10.09 6.51
CA ASN A 97 -5.85 -10.17 7.92
C ASN A 97 -5.27 -11.45 8.56
N THR A 98 -4.66 -11.31 9.74
CA THR A 98 -4.13 -12.42 10.53
C THR A 98 -5.04 -12.84 11.69
N ALA A 99 -6.00 -12.01 12.09
CA ALA A 99 -6.92 -12.33 13.17
C ALA A 99 -7.80 -13.54 12.80
N ALA A 100 -7.98 -14.48 13.73
CA ALA A 100 -8.79 -15.69 13.48
C ALA A 100 -10.26 -15.53 13.87
N SER A 101 -10.60 -14.47 14.60
CA SER A 101 -11.94 -14.16 15.13
C SER A 101 -11.99 -12.70 15.58
N GLY A 102 -13.19 -12.19 15.86
CA GLY A 102 -13.40 -10.87 16.45
C GLY A 102 -13.93 -9.86 15.44
N THR A 103 -13.77 -8.57 15.77
CA THR A 103 -14.18 -7.43 14.96
C THR A 103 -12.99 -6.52 14.73
N ALA A 104 -13.02 -5.76 13.63
CA ALA A 104 -12.02 -4.75 13.33
C ALA A 104 -12.00 -3.66 14.41
N GLY A 105 -10.82 -3.13 14.70
CA GLY A 105 -10.62 -2.03 15.64
C GLY A 105 -11.03 -0.65 15.11
N VAL A 106 -11.25 -0.54 13.79
CA VAL A 106 -11.74 0.67 13.10
C VAL A 106 -12.68 0.29 11.96
N GLY A 107 -13.75 1.07 11.80
CA GLY A 107 -14.85 0.74 10.88
C GLY A 107 -15.69 -0.45 11.37
N ALA A 108 -16.70 -0.80 10.59
CA ALA A 108 -17.51 -1.99 10.85
C ALA A 108 -16.82 -3.27 10.34
N THR A 109 -17.31 -4.43 10.75
CA THR A 109 -16.89 -5.74 10.23
C THR A 109 -18.09 -6.45 9.65
N GLU A 110 -17.97 -6.95 8.42
CA GLU A 110 -18.95 -7.86 7.86
C GLU A 110 -18.81 -9.24 8.49
N GLY A 111 -19.78 -9.61 9.33
CA GLY A 111 -19.74 -10.85 10.09
C GLY A 111 -18.62 -10.84 11.15
N GLY A 112 -17.89 -11.95 11.24
CA GLY A 112 -16.74 -12.10 12.13
C GLY A 112 -15.44 -12.16 11.34
N LEU A 113 -14.38 -11.55 11.88
CA LEU A 113 -13.06 -11.63 11.27
C LEU A 113 -12.57 -13.08 11.19
N CYS A 114 -11.83 -13.36 10.13
CA CYS A 114 -11.05 -14.58 9.99
C CYS A 114 -9.79 -14.30 9.17
N ARG A 115 -8.85 -15.24 9.20
CA ARG A 115 -7.58 -15.10 8.48
C ARG A 115 -7.84 -15.13 6.97
N GLY A 116 -7.31 -14.16 6.22
CA GLY A 116 -7.51 -14.11 4.77
C GLY A 116 -7.38 -12.71 4.20
N TYR A 117 -7.76 -12.54 2.93
CA TYR A 117 -7.80 -11.23 2.30
C TYR A 117 -9.08 -10.48 2.66
N TRP A 118 -8.92 -9.25 3.13
CA TRP A 118 -10.00 -8.34 3.49
C TRP A 118 -9.78 -6.99 2.81
N TYR A 119 -10.86 -6.35 2.39
CA TYR A 119 -10.82 -4.99 1.88
C TYR A 119 -11.75 -4.08 2.68
N TYR A 120 -11.40 -2.80 2.72
CA TYR A 120 -12.22 -1.77 3.36
C TYR A 120 -13.19 -1.18 2.33
N ASP A 121 -14.48 -1.50 2.45
CA ASP A 121 -15.57 -0.91 1.65
C ASP A 121 -16.05 0.36 2.32
N ASN A 122 -15.70 1.52 1.77
CA ASN A 122 -16.02 2.82 2.37
C ASN A 122 -16.67 3.78 1.38
N PRO A 123 -17.97 3.60 1.08
CA PRO A 123 -18.71 4.52 0.22
C PRO A 123 -19.02 5.87 0.90
N SER A 124 -18.58 6.07 2.14
CA SER A 124 -18.87 7.26 2.94
C SER A 124 -17.84 8.38 2.72
N THR A 125 -18.12 9.56 3.26
CA THR A 125 -17.19 10.69 3.31
C THR A 125 -16.37 10.72 4.61
N SER A 126 -16.41 9.66 5.42
CA SER A 126 -15.69 9.56 6.68
C SER A 126 -14.65 8.46 6.62
N LEU A 127 -13.46 8.73 7.17
CA LEU A 127 -12.37 7.76 7.27
C LEU A 127 -12.77 6.46 7.99
N THR A 128 -13.64 6.54 9.00
CA THR A 128 -14.03 5.39 9.84
C THR A 128 -15.44 4.88 9.54
N GLY A 129 -16.11 5.41 8.51
CA GLY A 129 -17.48 5.05 8.14
C GLY A 129 -17.61 3.75 7.32
N GLY A 130 -16.49 3.13 6.94
CA GLY A 130 -16.47 1.94 6.09
C GLY A 130 -16.65 0.62 6.84
N THR A 131 -16.77 -0.46 6.07
CA THR A 131 -16.90 -1.84 6.56
C THR A 131 -15.79 -2.70 5.99
N TRP A 132 -15.10 -3.44 6.86
CA TRP A 132 -14.18 -4.49 6.42
C TRP A 132 -14.96 -5.69 5.93
N ARG A 133 -14.68 -6.12 4.69
CA ARG A 133 -15.32 -7.25 4.04
C ARG A 133 -14.30 -8.30 3.60
N PRO A 134 -14.62 -9.60 3.73
CA PRO A 134 -13.76 -10.64 3.18
C PRO A 134 -13.82 -10.58 1.65
N LEU A 135 -12.68 -10.71 0.98
CA LEU A 135 -12.64 -10.75 -0.50
C LEU A 135 -13.41 -11.96 -1.06
N LEU A 136 -13.51 -13.03 -0.26
CA LEU A 136 -14.25 -14.24 -0.57
C LEU A 136 -14.98 -14.68 0.71
N LEU A 137 -16.31 -14.73 0.64
CA LEU A 137 -17.20 -14.97 1.78
C LEU A 137 -16.90 -16.29 2.53
N ASP A 138 -16.39 -17.30 1.82
CA ASP A 138 -16.10 -18.65 2.35
C ASP A 138 -14.58 -18.96 2.48
N ALA A 139 -13.68 -18.00 2.23
CA ALA A 139 -12.24 -18.27 2.14
C ALA A 139 -11.45 -17.94 3.41
N CYS A 140 -12.05 -18.17 4.59
CA CYS A 140 -11.29 -18.13 5.83
C CYS A 140 -10.17 -19.17 5.76
N SER A 141 -8.92 -18.69 5.68
CA SER A 141 -7.75 -19.56 5.68
C SER A 141 -7.70 -20.33 7.00
N PRO A 142 -7.42 -21.65 6.97
CA PRO A 142 -7.24 -22.41 8.19
C PRO A 142 -6.17 -21.77 9.08
N LYS A 143 -6.35 -21.89 10.39
CA LYS A 143 -5.36 -21.43 11.37
C LYS A 143 -4.02 -22.11 11.05
N PRO A 144 -2.89 -21.39 11.06
CA PRO A 144 -1.58 -22.04 11.05
C PRO A 144 -1.42 -22.95 12.27
#